data_AF-A0A1H0LU88-F1
#
_entry.id   AF-A0A1H0LU88-F1
#
_cell.length_a   1.000
_cell.length_b   1.000
_cell.length_c   1.000
_cell.angle_alpha   90.00
_cell.angle_beta   90.00
_cell.angle_gamma   90.00
#
_symmetry.space_group_name_H-M   'P 1'
#
loop_
_entity.id
_entity.type
_entity.pdbx_description
1 polymer ?
#
loop_
_entity_poly.entity_id
_entity_poly.type
_entity_poly.pdbx_seq_one_letter_code
_entity_poly.pdbx_strand_id
1 'polypeptide(L)'
;MRHRKTDYGTIILHWLFVAAFAVALFSGLRIATESPDRTWINLFDVFLPRDSVWTAHMQAAVVLVAVALGYTIYMIRSGLGRRVQLDGVRLRGLFSRGQARLSAVNALLYWIFFVSMLTLLLSGGLLYFGFYSGYDVAMLHWVGTWVILAFVVLHIVAQFRIGGAAQLLRIFRPAPLPAPPPRLDAVELLGMLAEQSARMRQPPPGFNPPSSEPKPAAPAKTRPAKSRSPTLQANAFVVAAAVAITGASAIVAADRLTVDHLQVHRINSANAPLLDGDTSDRAWRGITPFSLVTGEGGNFDGKGESRIDIRAVHDGTWAYFLFTWEDPTRSLKHLPLVKEADGWHLLRAGYDIGDEHDYNEDKFSVLLTTSDGTLAGDRTFHAGPHPIPNAPATMTGRGLHFTESGYVDVWQWKATSGGPTGGMDDAHIGPPVDPTPMQAANIIPYRGGFAPDPGTVNYRDNFTVDADNSSGITKSRLIAPLRLPRVVAETTAAMGHIDLDPNHGESEGARWFMTEAETVPYSADADARLPIGTVIPGVIVDGEFSGDRADVRCAARWASGHWALEVARRIDTGSEYDVPIRSGVFMRVAAFDHSQIRHTRHVRPIRLEVE
;
A
#
# COMPACT_ATOMS: atom_id res chain seq x y z
N MET A 1 43.29 20.09 -14.85
CA MET A 1 41.94 20.51 -14.42
C MET A 1 41.84 20.33 -12.91
N ARG A 2 41.46 21.36 -12.14
CA ARG A 2 41.39 21.30 -10.67
C ARG A 2 40.33 20.28 -10.25
N HIS A 3 40.70 19.23 -9.51
CA HIS A 3 39.75 18.21 -9.05
C HIS A 3 38.72 18.86 -8.11
N ARG A 4 37.45 18.94 -8.53
CA ARG A 4 36.36 19.40 -7.67
C ARG A 4 36.11 18.36 -6.58
N LYS A 5 35.91 18.83 -5.34
CA LYS A 5 35.67 18.02 -4.13
C LYS A 5 34.40 18.49 -3.42
N THR A 6 33.84 17.65 -2.57
CA THR A 6 32.63 17.92 -1.79
C THR A 6 32.87 17.61 -0.32
N ASP A 7 32.21 18.33 0.58
CA ASP A 7 32.34 18.09 2.01
C ASP A 7 31.77 16.72 2.44
N TYR A 8 32.36 16.12 3.47
CA TYR A 8 31.97 14.79 3.96
C TYR A 8 30.49 14.67 4.30
N GLY A 9 29.90 15.68 4.96
CA GLY A 9 28.51 15.62 5.37
C GLY A 9 27.56 15.61 4.18
N THR A 10 27.82 16.45 3.17
CA THR A 10 27.06 16.43 1.90
C THR A 10 27.17 15.08 1.20
N ILE A 11 28.36 14.47 1.13
CA ILE A 11 28.56 13.16 0.48
C ILE A 11 27.75 12.08 1.20
N ILE A 12 27.88 11.98 2.52
CA ILE A 12 27.21 10.94 3.31
C ILE A 12 25.70 11.07 3.21
N LEU A 13 25.16 12.27 3.45
CA LEU A 13 23.71 12.51 3.41
C LEU A 13 23.13 12.31 2.00
N HIS A 14 23.89 12.67 0.96
CA HIS A 14 23.46 12.45 -0.43
C HIS A 14 23.40 10.96 -0.77
N TRP A 15 24.43 10.17 -0.45
CA TRP A 15 24.42 8.75 -0.77
C TRP A 15 23.46 7.94 0.09
N LEU A 16 23.23 8.34 1.36
CA LEU A 16 22.14 7.80 2.18
C LEU A 16 20.79 8.08 1.55
N PHE A 17 20.55 9.31 1.07
CA PHE A 17 19.33 9.65 0.34
C PHE A 17 19.17 8.77 -0.91
N VAL A 18 20.21 8.66 -1.75
CA VAL A 18 20.14 7.88 -3.00
C VAL A 18 19.85 6.41 -2.72
N ALA A 19 20.50 5.81 -1.71
CA ALA A 19 20.27 4.42 -1.34
C ALA A 19 18.84 4.20 -0.81
N ALA A 20 18.38 5.04 0.13
CA ALA A 20 17.03 4.94 0.67
C ALA A 20 15.96 5.18 -0.41
N PHE A 21 16.17 6.16 -1.28
CA PHE A 21 15.27 6.44 -2.40
C PHE A 21 15.20 5.26 -3.38
N ALA A 22 16.33 4.60 -3.67
CA ALA A 22 16.33 3.42 -4.53
C ALA A 22 15.49 2.28 -3.91
N VAL A 23 15.65 2.01 -2.61
CA VAL A 23 14.82 1.01 -1.92
C VAL A 23 13.35 1.39 -1.96
N ALA A 24 13.00 2.65 -1.64
CA ALA A 24 11.62 3.14 -1.70
C ALA A 24 11.03 3.07 -3.12
N LEU A 25 11.82 3.38 -4.15
CA LEU A 25 11.40 3.31 -5.55
C LEU A 25 11.08 1.88 -5.98
N PHE A 26 12.00 0.94 -5.79
CA PHE A 26 11.78 -0.44 -6.26
C PHE A 26 10.70 -1.16 -5.45
N SER A 27 10.65 -0.95 -4.13
CA SER A 27 9.53 -1.45 -3.31
C SER A 27 8.21 -0.79 -3.69
N GLY A 28 8.18 0.52 -3.94
CA GLY A 28 6.98 1.25 -4.35
C GLY A 28 6.48 0.83 -5.74
N LEU A 29 7.38 0.58 -6.69
CA LEU A 29 7.03 0.00 -8.00
C LEU A 29 6.43 -1.39 -7.84
N ARG A 30 6.95 -2.22 -6.93
CA ARG A 30 6.32 -3.51 -6.62
C ARG A 30 4.95 -3.35 -5.98
N ILE A 31 4.76 -2.42 -5.04
CA ILE A 31 3.43 -2.15 -4.46
C ILE A 31 2.44 -1.73 -5.54
N ALA A 32 2.89 -0.94 -6.52
CA ALA A 32 2.07 -0.46 -7.62
C ALA A 32 1.61 -1.56 -8.58
N THR A 33 2.21 -2.76 -8.61
CA THR A 33 1.75 -3.87 -9.48
C THR A 33 0.39 -4.41 -9.06
N GLU A 34 -0.07 -4.08 -7.85
CA GLU A 34 -1.39 -4.47 -7.35
C GLU A 34 -2.54 -3.76 -8.09
N SER A 35 -2.27 -2.58 -8.65
CA SER A 35 -3.24 -1.85 -9.47
C SER A 35 -3.32 -2.46 -10.88
N PRO A 36 -4.53 -2.73 -11.42
CA PRO A 36 -4.70 -3.43 -12.70
C PRO A 36 -4.02 -2.72 -13.88
N ASP A 37 -4.06 -1.39 -13.90
CA ASP A 37 -3.48 -0.51 -14.93
C ASP A 37 -1.93 -0.49 -14.92
N ARG A 38 -1.31 -1.13 -13.94
CA ARG A 38 0.14 -1.04 -13.66
C ARG A 38 0.85 -2.38 -13.69
N THR A 39 0.15 -3.45 -14.11
CA THR A 39 0.71 -4.80 -14.25
C THR A 39 1.90 -4.88 -15.22
N TRP A 40 2.03 -3.94 -16.15
CA TRP A 40 3.21 -3.82 -17.03
C TRP A 40 4.54 -3.67 -16.28
N ILE A 41 4.52 -3.22 -15.02
CA ILE A 41 5.71 -3.12 -14.17
C ILE A 41 6.35 -4.51 -13.95
N ASN A 42 5.57 -5.59 -14.02
CA ASN A 42 6.08 -6.96 -13.92
C ASN A 42 7.07 -7.34 -15.05
N LEU A 43 7.14 -6.57 -16.15
CA LEU A 43 8.22 -6.70 -17.14
C LEU A 43 9.62 -6.47 -16.53
N PHE A 44 9.70 -5.82 -15.37
CA PHE A 44 10.93 -5.53 -14.64
C PHE A 44 11.08 -6.38 -13.38
N ASP A 45 10.35 -7.50 -13.26
CA ASP A 45 10.31 -8.37 -12.07
C ASP A 45 11.68 -8.70 -11.47
N VAL A 46 12.68 -8.91 -12.33
CA VAL A 46 14.08 -9.22 -11.96
C VAL A 46 14.70 -8.16 -11.02
N PHE A 47 14.26 -6.91 -11.10
CA PHE A 47 14.79 -5.81 -10.29
C PHE A 47 13.91 -5.46 -9.09
N LEU A 48 12.72 -6.05 -8.99
CA LEU A 48 11.73 -5.69 -7.99
C LEU A 48 11.78 -6.64 -6.80
N PRO A 49 11.74 -6.14 -5.55
CA PRO A 49 11.72 -7.00 -4.37
C PRO A 49 10.48 -7.90 -4.38
N ARG A 50 10.60 -9.11 -3.82
CA ARG A 50 9.51 -10.09 -3.71
C ARG A 50 9.02 -10.21 -2.27
N ASP A 51 9.96 -10.19 -1.33
CA ASP A 51 9.70 -10.35 0.10
C ASP A 51 9.74 -9.03 0.86
N SER A 52 8.96 -8.94 1.93
CA SER A 52 8.96 -7.79 2.86
C SER A 52 8.80 -6.43 2.16
N VAL A 53 8.04 -6.38 1.06
CA VAL A 53 7.96 -5.22 0.15
C VAL A 53 7.50 -3.96 0.89
N TRP A 54 6.41 -4.07 1.66
CA TRP A 54 5.88 -2.97 2.46
C TRP A 54 6.87 -2.57 3.56
N THR A 55 7.45 -3.53 4.27
CA THR A 55 8.43 -3.27 5.33
C THR A 55 9.66 -2.53 4.82
N ALA A 56 10.22 -2.97 3.69
CA ALA A 56 11.33 -2.28 3.04
C ALA A 56 10.95 -0.84 2.62
N HIS A 57 9.74 -0.65 2.08
CA HIS A 57 9.25 0.67 1.69
C HIS A 57 9.14 1.62 2.91
N MET A 58 8.55 1.15 4.01
CA MET A 58 8.37 1.96 5.22
C MET A 58 9.69 2.27 5.91
N GLN A 59 10.62 1.31 5.99
CA GLN A 59 11.96 1.55 6.53
C GLN A 59 12.72 2.57 5.68
N ALA A 60 12.65 2.47 4.35
CA ALA A 60 13.24 3.45 3.45
C ALA A 60 12.61 4.84 3.64
N ALA A 61 11.29 4.94 3.82
CA ALA A 61 10.60 6.19 4.11
C ALA A 61 11.08 6.84 5.41
N VAL A 62 11.24 6.08 6.50
CA VAL A 62 11.79 6.59 7.77
C VAL A 62 13.20 7.14 7.58
N VAL A 63 14.05 6.43 6.83
CA VAL A 63 15.41 6.92 6.51
C VAL A 63 15.35 8.19 5.66
N LEU A 64 14.45 8.28 4.68
CA LEU A 64 14.27 9.47 3.85
C LEU A 64 13.83 10.69 4.69
N VAL A 65 12.91 10.52 5.64
CA VAL A 65 12.53 11.57 6.58
C VAL A 65 13.71 11.99 7.45
N ALA A 66 14.44 11.03 8.02
CA ALA A 66 15.62 11.28 8.84
C ALA A 66 16.69 12.06 8.06
N VAL A 67 16.96 11.65 6.82
CA VAL A 67 17.91 12.31 5.92
C VAL A 67 17.39 13.70 5.55
N ALA A 68 16.10 13.90 5.26
CA ALA A 68 15.54 15.22 4.96
C ALA A 68 15.72 16.21 6.13
N LEU A 69 15.45 15.77 7.36
CA LEU A 69 15.69 16.54 8.57
C LEU A 69 17.19 16.84 8.75
N GLY A 70 18.03 15.80 8.68
CA GLY A 70 19.47 15.90 8.83
C GLY A 70 20.11 16.83 7.78
N TYR A 71 19.70 16.71 6.51
CA TYR A 71 20.20 17.54 5.40
C TYR A 71 19.84 19.01 5.59
N THR A 72 18.61 19.28 6.03
CA THR A 72 18.15 20.65 6.34
C THR A 72 18.99 21.27 7.45
N ILE A 73 19.16 20.56 8.57
CA ILE A 73 19.99 21.03 9.70
C ILE A 73 21.45 21.20 9.28
N TYR A 74 21.99 20.24 8.52
CA TYR A 74 23.36 20.29 8.02
C TYR A 74 23.58 21.54 7.18
N MET A 75 22.69 21.83 6.22
CA MET A 75 22.79 23.00 5.35
C MET A 75 22.74 24.33 6.12
N ILE A 76 21.88 24.42 7.15
CA ILE A 76 21.78 25.60 8.01
C ILE A 76 23.08 25.80 8.80
N ARG A 77 23.58 24.74 9.44
CA ARG A 77 24.75 24.80 10.33
C ARG A 77 26.07 24.96 9.58
N SER A 78 26.16 24.46 8.36
CA SER A 78 27.35 24.56 7.49
C SER A 78 27.39 25.82 6.64
N GLY A 79 26.35 26.67 6.68
CA GLY A 79 26.25 27.88 5.86
C GLY A 79 26.06 27.61 4.36
N LEU A 80 25.69 26.38 3.98
CA LEU A 80 25.53 25.95 2.60
C LEU A 80 24.19 26.38 1.97
N GLY A 81 23.28 26.98 2.75
CA GLY A 81 21.96 27.43 2.30
C GLY A 81 21.97 28.37 1.09
N ARG A 82 23.02 29.19 0.91
CA ARG A 82 23.19 30.05 -0.28
C ARG A 82 23.20 29.28 -1.61
N ARG A 83 23.51 27.97 -1.59
CA ARG A 83 23.50 27.12 -2.79
C ARG A 83 22.10 26.95 -3.36
N VAL A 84 21.08 26.92 -2.51
CA VAL A 84 19.68 26.62 -2.90
C VAL A 84 18.75 27.83 -2.85
N GLN A 85 19.24 29.01 -2.45
CA GLN A 85 18.41 30.22 -2.43
C GLN A 85 17.80 30.50 -3.81
N LEU A 86 16.47 30.70 -3.82
CA LEU A 86 15.73 31.29 -4.91
C LEU A 86 15.57 32.78 -4.60
N ASP A 87 16.26 33.63 -5.35
CA ASP A 87 16.13 35.09 -5.25
C ASP A 87 15.72 35.69 -6.59
N GLY A 88 15.23 36.94 -6.57
CA GLY A 88 14.78 37.64 -7.77
C GLY A 88 15.89 37.89 -8.80
N VAL A 89 17.16 37.73 -8.43
CA VAL A 89 18.31 37.85 -9.33
C VAL A 89 18.52 36.54 -10.10
N ARG A 90 18.48 35.39 -9.43
CA ARG A 90 18.53 34.05 -10.04
C ARG A 90 17.31 33.79 -10.91
N LEU A 91 16.12 34.19 -10.48
CA LEU A 91 14.91 34.07 -11.30
C LEU A 91 15.01 34.87 -12.60
N ARG A 92 15.53 36.10 -12.56
CA ARG A 92 15.85 36.88 -13.77
C ARG A 92 16.92 36.19 -14.64
N GLY A 93 17.83 35.43 -14.02
CA GLY A 93 18.81 34.60 -14.69
C GLY A 93 18.20 33.52 -15.61
N LEU A 94 16.94 33.11 -15.44
CA LEU A 94 16.26 32.17 -16.37
C LEU A 94 16.20 32.71 -17.80
N PHE A 95 16.09 34.03 -17.95
CA PHE A 95 16.04 34.73 -19.25
C PHE A 95 17.43 35.14 -19.77
N SER A 96 18.51 34.79 -19.06
CA SER A 96 19.89 35.09 -19.46
C SER A 96 20.50 33.97 -20.33
N ARG A 97 21.73 34.17 -20.82
CA ARG A 97 22.49 33.14 -21.58
C ARG A 97 23.65 32.59 -20.74
N GLY A 98 24.05 31.35 -21.04
CA GLY A 98 25.24 30.72 -20.45
C GLY A 98 25.07 30.30 -18.98
N GLN A 99 26.10 30.57 -18.17
CA GLN A 99 26.21 30.05 -16.79
C GLN A 99 25.13 30.59 -15.83
N ALA A 100 24.66 31.83 -16.03
CA ALA A 100 23.62 32.42 -15.19
C ALA A 100 22.27 31.67 -15.35
N ARG A 101 21.90 31.28 -16.58
CA ARG A 101 20.73 30.44 -16.83
C ARG A 101 20.87 29.05 -16.23
N LEU A 102 22.03 28.41 -16.38
CA LEU A 102 22.29 27.09 -15.78
C LEU A 102 22.21 27.13 -14.25
N SER A 103 22.74 28.17 -13.61
CA SER A 103 22.63 28.34 -12.15
C SER A 103 21.19 28.55 -11.70
N ALA A 104 20.39 29.29 -12.47
CA ALA A 104 18.97 29.54 -12.18
C ALA A 104 18.14 28.25 -12.33
N VAL A 105 18.32 27.53 -13.44
CA VAL A 105 17.68 26.22 -13.68
C VAL A 105 18.04 25.24 -12.59
N ASN A 106 19.31 25.17 -12.18
CA ASN A 106 19.73 24.26 -11.12
C ASN A 106 19.12 24.61 -9.75
N ALA A 107 18.94 25.90 -9.44
CA ALA A 107 18.23 26.31 -8.24
C ALA A 107 16.74 25.92 -8.29
N LEU A 108 16.07 26.13 -9.44
CA LEU A 108 14.69 25.72 -9.64
C LEU A 108 14.52 24.20 -9.50
N LEU A 109 15.43 23.41 -10.09
CA LEU A 109 15.42 21.95 -9.95
C LEU A 109 15.47 21.52 -8.48
N TYR A 110 16.30 22.15 -7.64
CA TYR A 110 16.33 21.82 -6.21
C TYR A 110 14.99 22.06 -5.51
N TRP A 111 14.28 23.14 -5.84
CA TRP A 111 12.98 23.43 -5.24
C TRP A 111 11.87 22.51 -5.76
N ILE A 112 11.89 22.17 -7.04
CA ILE A 112 11.01 21.12 -7.58
C ILE A 112 11.23 19.83 -6.81
N PHE A 113 12.49 19.45 -6.58
CA PHE A 113 12.82 18.27 -5.78
C PHE A 113 12.34 18.39 -4.33
N PHE A 114 12.58 19.51 -3.64
CA PHE A 114 12.15 19.68 -2.25
C PHE A 114 10.63 19.61 -2.09
N VAL A 115 9.89 20.27 -2.98
CA VAL A 115 8.42 20.22 -2.97
C VAL A 115 7.95 18.81 -3.27
N SER A 116 8.46 18.17 -4.32
CA SER A 116 8.05 16.82 -4.69
C SER A 116 8.38 15.78 -3.61
N MET A 117 9.55 15.89 -2.98
CA MET A 117 9.96 15.03 -1.88
C MET A 117 9.06 15.24 -0.66
N LEU A 118 8.77 16.49 -0.30
CA LEU A 118 7.83 16.78 0.79
C LEU A 118 6.44 16.21 0.49
N THR A 119 5.95 16.36 -0.74
CA THR A 119 4.69 15.78 -1.20
C THR A 119 4.70 14.25 -1.06
N LEU A 120 5.76 13.57 -1.46
CA LEU A 120 5.89 12.11 -1.31
C LEU A 120 5.91 11.68 0.16
N LEU A 121 6.66 12.37 1.02
CA LEU A 121 6.73 12.07 2.45
C LEU A 121 5.36 12.28 3.13
N LEU A 122 4.64 13.36 2.79
CA LEU A 122 3.33 13.65 3.33
C LEU A 122 2.27 12.68 2.82
N SER A 123 2.18 12.46 1.50
CA SER A 123 1.23 11.50 0.91
C SER A 123 1.49 10.08 1.42
N GLY A 124 2.75 9.64 1.48
CA GLY A 124 3.11 8.34 2.05
C GLY A 124 2.71 8.21 3.52
N GLY A 125 2.91 9.27 4.32
CA GLY A 125 2.44 9.31 5.70
C GLY A 125 0.92 9.23 5.84
N LEU A 126 0.16 9.94 4.99
CA LEU A 126 -1.31 9.90 5.00
C LEU A 126 -1.86 8.52 4.64
N LEU A 127 -1.26 7.85 3.66
CA LEU A 127 -1.59 6.47 3.29
C LEU A 127 -1.26 5.50 4.43
N TYR A 128 -0.10 5.68 5.07
CA TYR A 128 0.36 4.80 6.16
C TYR A 128 -0.54 4.86 7.39
N PHE A 129 -0.89 6.06 7.85
CA PHE A 129 -1.72 6.25 9.04
C PHE A 129 -3.23 6.12 8.76
N GLY A 130 -3.64 5.89 7.51
CA GLY A 130 -5.05 5.71 7.15
C GLY A 130 -5.90 6.97 7.29
N PHE A 131 -5.29 8.17 7.38
CA PHE A 131 -6.04 9.43 7.45
C PHE A 131 -6.71 9.76 6.12
N TYR A 132 -6.04 9.42 5.01
CA TYR A 132 -6.54 9.53 3.64
C TYR A 132 -5.87 8.42 2.81
N SER A 133 -6.37 7.18 2.94
CA SER A 133 -5.89 5.97 2.23
C SER A 133 -6.46 5.84 0.82
N GLY A 134 -7.01 6.93 0.29
CA GLY A 134 -7.80 6.96 -0.92
C GLY A 134 -7.03 7.08 -2.24
N TYR A 135 -7.77 6.87 -3.34
CA TYR A 135 -7.24 6.92 -4.70
C TYR A 135 -6.45 8.20 -4.99
N ASP A 136 -6.96 9.36 -4.56
CA ASP A 136 -6.34 10.65 -4.83
C ASP A 136 -4.95 10.79 -4.21
N VAL A 137 -4.77 10.33 -2.97
CA VAL A 137 -3.48 10.40 -2.26
C VAL A 137 -2.51 9.37 -2.83
N ALA A 138 -3.00 8.16 -3.14
CA ALA A 138 -2.21 7.14 -3.82
C ALA A 138 -1.72 7.63 -5.20
N MET A 139 -2.59 8.30 -5.96
CA MET A 139 -2.26 8.89 -7.26
C MET A 139 -1.26 10.04 -7.12
N LEU A 140 -1.42 10.91 -6.13
CA LEU A 140 -0.45 11.97 -5.83
C LEU A 140 0.94 11.37 -5.51
N HIS A 141 0.98 10.30 -4.72
CA HIS A 141 2.22 9.59 -4.39
C HIS A 141 2.86 8.96 -5.64
N TRP A 142 2.04 8.33 -6.49
CA TRP A 142 2.45 7.74 -7.75
C TRP A 142 3.04 8.78 -8.71
N VAL A 143 2.31 9.86 -8.99
CA VAL A 143 2.78 10.95 -9.89
C VAL A 143 4.03 11.64 -9.33
N GLY A 144 4.07 11.88 -8.02
CA GLY A 144 5.25 12.46 -7.35
C GLY A 144 6.52 11.65 -7.59
N THR A 145 6.42 10.32 -7.65
CA THR A 145 7.55 9.43 -7.93
C THR A 145 8.14 9.68 -9.32
N TRP A 146 7.28 9.82 -10.34
CA TRP A 146 7.72 10.13 -11.71
C TRP A 146 8.36 11.52 -11.83
N VAL A 147 7.87 12.51 -11.08
CA VAL A 147 8.49 13.84 -11.01
C VAL A 147 9.91 13.75 -10.43
N ILE A 148 10.12 12.96 -9.38
CA ILE A 148 11.47 12.73 -8.82
C ILE A 148 12.37 12.01 -9.83
N LEU A 149 11.88 11.00 -10.56
CA LEU A 149 12.67 10.31 -11.59
C LEU A 149 13.10 11.27 -12.71
N ALA A 150 12.19 12.10 -13.20
CA ALA A 150 12.52 13.15 -14.16
C ALA A 150 13.54 14.14 -13.58
N PHE A 151 13.39 14.54 -12.30
CA PHE A 151 14.37 15.37 -11.61
C PHE A 151 15.76 14.72 -11.56
N VAL A 152 15.89 13.42 -11.28
CA VAL A 152 17.19 12.72 -11.22
C VAL A 152 17.94 12.87 -12.54
N VAL A 153 17.27 12.61 -13.67
CA VAL A 153 17.87 12.75 -15.00
C VAL A 153 18.28 14.19 -15.27
N LEU A 154 17.37 15.15 -15.03
CA LEU A 154 17.64 16.58 -15.23
C LEU A 154 18.75 17.10 -14.32
N HIS A 155 18.81 16.62 -13.08
CA HIS A 155 19.84 16.96 -12.11
C HIS A 155 21.22 16.51 -12.60
N ILE A 156 21.36 15.26 -13.05
CA ILE A 156 22.63 14.74 -13.60
C ILE A 156 23.06 15.54 -14.82
N VAL A 157 22.14 15.79 -15.76
CA VAL A 157 22.43 16.59 -16.97
C VAL A 157 22.82 18.02 -16.62
N ALA A 158 22.12 18.67 -15.69
CA ALA A 158 22.45 20.01 -15.23
C ALA A 158 23.84 20.08 -14.58
N GLN A 159 24.18 19.13 -13.70
CA GLN A 159 25.51 19.06 -13.09
C GLN A 159 26.60 18.82 -14.14
N PHE A 160 26.36 17.96 -15.13
CA PHE A 160 27.30 17.76 -16.24
C PHE A 160 27.50 19.03 -17.06
N ARG A 161 26.44 19.77 -17.39
CA ARG A 161 26.55 21.05 -18.13
C ARG A 161 27.25 22.16 -17.33
N ILE A 162 27.17 22.14 -16.01
CA ILE A 162 27.82 23.13 -15.14
C ILE A 162 29.35 22.95 -15.09
N GLY A 163 29.87 21.72 -15.16
CA GLY A 163 31.32 21.51 -14.99
C GLY A 163 31.88 20.18 -15.46
N GLY A 164 31.20 19.52 -16.40
CA GLY A 164 31.60 18.25 -17.02
C GLY A 164 31.72 17.09 -16.04
N ALA A 165 32.48 16.07 -16.42
CA ALA A 165 32.71 14.87 -15.60
C ALA A 165 33.33 15.20 -14.23
N ALA A 166 34.17 16.24 -14.14
CA ALA A 166 34.75 16.67 -12.87
C ALA A 166 33.70 17.17 -11.87
N GLN A 167 32.59 17.74 -12.35
CA GLN A 167 31.47 18.18 -11.52
C GLN A 167 30.60 17.01 -11.05
N LEU A 168 30.47 15.95 -11.83
CA LEU A 168 29.77 14.73 -11.41
C LEU A 168 30.59 13.95 -10.38
N LEU A 169 31.87 13.71 -10.67
CA LEU A 169 32.76 12.92 -9.83
C LEU A 169 33.10 13.57 -8.48
N ARG A 170 32.73 14.83 -8.26
CA ARG A 170 32.99 15.52 -6.98
C ARG A 170 32.27 14.88 -5.81
N ILE A 171 31.16 14.17 -6.04
CA ILE A 171 30.38 13.53 -4.97
C ILE A 171 31.04 12.26 -4.44
N PHE A 172 32.12 11.80 -5.07
CA PHE A 172 32.97 10.70 -4.64
C PHE A 172 34.32 11.18 -4.08
N ARG A 173 34.55 12.51 -4.05
CA ARG A 173 35.85 13.11 -3.70
C ARG A 173 35.70 13.98 -2.45
N PRO A 174 35.93 13.43 -1.26
CA PRO A 174 35.72 14.15 -0.01
C PRO A 174 36.73 15.27 0.21
N ALA A 175 36.29 16.30 0.93
CA ALA A 175 37.10 17.38 1.47
C ALA A 175 36.56 17.84 2.84
N PRO A 176 37.37 18.48 3.69
CA PRO A 176 36.86 19.15 4.89
C PRO A 176 35.86 20.27 4.55
N LEU A 177 34.92 20.54 5.46
CA LEU A 177 34.00 21.65 5.30
C LEU A 177 34.78 22.98 5.31
N PRO A 178 34.62 23.86 4.31
CA PRO A 178 35.28 25.16 4.30
C PRO A 178 34.80 26.00 5.50
N ALA A 179 35.71 26.76 6.12
CA ALA A 179 35.31 27.72 7.16
C ALA A 179 34.27 28.69 6.58
N PRO A 180 33.18 29.00 7.33
CA PRO A 180 32.22 29.99 6.89
C PRO A 180 32.98 31.31 6.59
N PRO A 181 32.67 32.00 5.48
CA PRO A 181 33.29 33.29 5.22
C PRO A 181 33.03 34.21 6.42
N PRO A 182 34.04 34.96 6.90
CA PRO A 182 33.85 35.88 8.01
C PRO A 182 32.67 36.80 7.73
N ARG A 183 31.82 37.03 8.74
CA ARG A 183 30.76 38.03 8.62
C ARG A 183 31.46 39.38 8.52
N LEU A 184 31.52 39.94 7.31
CA LEU A 184 32.00 41.29 7.07
C LEU A 184 31.11 42.23 7.88
N ASP A 185 31.72 42.99 8.79
CA ASP A 185 31.04 44.07 9.52
C ASP A 185 30.60 45.12 8.50
N ALA A 186 29.45 45.77 8.72
CA ALA A 186 28.93 46.79 7.81
C ALA A 186 29.95 47.92 7.58
N VAL A 187 30.76 48.22 8.61
CA VAL A 187 31.87 49.19 8.56
C VAL A 187 33.00 48.72 7.64
N GLU A 188 33.32 47.43 7.65
CA GLU A 188 34.38 46.82 6.84
C GLU A 188 33.98 46.76 5.35
N LEU A 189 32.70 46.48 5.09
CA LEU A 189 32.10 46.47 3.75
C LEU A 189 32.03 47.88 3.15
N LEU A 190 31.67 48.88 3.96
CA LEU A 190 31.74 50.29 3.58
C LEU A 190 33.18 50.74 3.33
N GLY A 191 34.13 50.28 4.15
CA GLY A 191 35.56 50.54 3.95
C GLY A 191 36.09 49.99 2.63
N MET A 192 35.77 48.73 2.29
CA MET A 192 36.16 48.12 1.02
C MET A 192 35.53 48.80 -0.20
N LEU A 193 34.26 49.19 -0.10
CA LEU A 193 33.59 49.95 -1.16
C LEU A 193 34.22 51.34 -1.35
N ALA A 194 34.61 52.00 -0.25
CA ALA A 194 35.31 53.28 -0.30
C ALA A 194 36.70 53.13 -0.95
N GLU A 195 37.48 52.12 -0.57
CA GLU A 195 38.79 51.82 -1.18
C GLU A 195 38.68 51.45 -2.66
N GLN A 196 37.68 50.66 -3.05
CA GLN A 196 37.46 50.30 -4.44
C GLN A 196 37.03 51.52 -5.27
N SER A 197 36.23 52.43 -4.71
CA SER A 197 35.90 53.71 -5.35
C SER A 197 37.12 54.61 -5.51
N ALA A 198 38.04 54.59 -4.53
CA ALA A 198 39.28 55.37 -4.58
C ALA A 198 40.26 54.82 -5.61
N ARG A 199 40.36 53.49 -5.76
CA ARG A 199 41.17 52.84 -6.80
C ARG A 199 40.65 53.12 -8.21
N MET A 200 39.33 53.21 -8.40
CA MET A 200 38.75 53.59 -9.70
C MET A 200 38.91 55.09 -10.03
N ARG A 201 39.35 55.92 -9.07
CA ARG A 201 39.60 57.35 -9.26
C ARG A 201 41.06 57.70 -9.53
N GLN A 202 41.98 56.74 -9.57
CA GLN A 202 43.38 57.00 -9.90
C GLN A 202 43.61 57.00 -11.43
N PRO A 203 44.15 58.08 -12.02
CA PRO A 203 44.58 58.10 -13.42
C PRO A 203 45.94 57.37 -13.62
N PRO A 204 46.31 56.99 -14.86
CA PRO A 204 47.47 56.15 -15.13
C PRO A 204 48.81 56.87 -14.87
N PRO A 205 49.91 56.13 -14.65
CA PRO A 205 51.10 56.66 -14.02
C PRO A 205 51.96 57.50 -14.97
N GLY A 206 52.38 58.67 -14.50
CA GLY A 206 53.36 59.52 -15.18
C GLY A 206 54.18 60.35 -14.19
N PHE A 207 55.46 59.98 -14.08
CA PHE A 207 56.62 60.80 -13.66
C PHE A 207 56.79 61.17 -12.16
N ASN A 208 57.88 60.64 -11.56
CA ASN A 208 58.43 61.01 -10.25
C ASN A 208 59.33 62.26 -10.34
N PRO A 209 59.42 63.04 -9.26
CA PRO A 209 60.73 63.50 -8.77
C PRO A 209 60.89 63.33 -7.23
N PRO A 210 62.11 63.54 -6.66
CA PRO A 210 62.63 62.74 -5.55
C PRO A 210 62.59 63.41 -4.17
N SER A 211 63.06 62.64 -3.17
CA SER A 211 63.29 62.96 -1.74
C SER A 211 62.03 62.86 -0.86
N SER A 212 62.04 62.30 0.34
CA SER A 212 63.11 62.03 1.31
C SER A 212 62.70 60.86 2.22
N GLU A 213 63.62 59.96 2.55
CA GLU A 213 63.40 58.93 3.58
C GLU A 213 63.12 59.56 4.96
N PRO A 214 62.22 58.94 5.74
CA PRO A 214 62.51 58.68 7.15
C PRO A 214 62.44 57.18 7.47
N LYS A 215 63.44 56.73 8.21
CA LYS A 215 63.56 55.39 8.83
C LYS A 215 62.46 55.12 9.88
N PRO A 216 62.24 53.85 10.27
CA PRO A 216 60.91 53.27 10.48
C PRO A 216 60.36 53.44 11.90
N ALA A 217 59.05 53.67 11.99
CA ALA A 217 58.30 53.51 13.23
C ALA A 217 58.05 52.02 13.53
N ALA A 218 58.29 51.65 14.79
CA ALA A 218 58.16 50.32 15.37
C ALA A 218 56.80 49.65 15.10
N PRO A 219 56.74 48.30 15.07
CA PRO A 219 55.51 47.57 14.77
C PRO A 219 54.46 47.82 15.86
N ALA A 220 53.31 48.37 15.46
CA ALA A 220 52.13 48.41 16.30
C ALA A 220 51.71 46.98 16.63
N LYS A 221 51.90 46.61 17.90
CA LYS A 221 51.46 45.33 18.47
C LYS A 221 49.97 45.17 18.19
N THR A 222 49.64 44.24 17.30
CA THR A 222 48.30 43.69 17.14
C THR A 222 47.84 43.18 18.50
N ARG A 223 46.87 43.88 19.10
CA ARG A 223 46.18 43.38 20.30
C ARG A 223 45.57 42.03 19.91
N PRO A 224 45.85 40.93 20.63
CA PRO A 224 45.11 39.70 20.41
C PRO A 224 43.65 40.00 20.78
N ALA A 225 42.77 39.94 19.79
CA ALA A 225 41.35 39.93 20.02
C ALA A 225 41.08 38.81 21.04
N LYS A 226 40.41 39.16 22.15
CA LYS A 226 39.96 38.22 23.16
C LYS A 226 39.29 37.04 22.46
N SER A 227 39.95 35.88 22.52
CA SER A 227 39.34 34.58 22.30
C SER A 227 38.11 34.50 23.21
N ARG A 228 36.93 34.77 22.65
CA ARG A 228 35.68 34.40 23.29
C ARG A 228 35.68 32.88 23.35
N SER A 229 35.59 32.38 24.58
CA SER A 229 35.35 30.99 24.99
C SER A 229 34.87 30.07 23.86
N PRO A 230 35.47 28.88 23.66
CA PRO A 230 34.99 27.90 22.71
C PRO A 230 33.69 27.30 23.28
N THR A 231 32.57 28.00 23.11
CA THR A 231 31.28 27.31 23.09
C THR A 231 31.41 26.24 22.02
N LEU A 232 31.29 24.96 22.39
CA LEU A 232 31.29 23.82 21.48
C LEU A 232 30.63 24.20 20.15
N GLN A 233 31.42 24.52 19.12
CA GLN A 233 30.93 24.47 17.76
C GLN A 233 30.81 22.98 17.46
N ALA A 234 29.73 22.37 17.94
CA ALA A 234 29.41 21.00 17.63
C ALA A 234 29.46 20.86 16.10
N ASN A 235 30.28 19.93 15.63
CA ASN A 235 30.49 19.68 14.21
C ASN A 235 29.11 19.63 13.52
N ALA A 236 28.90 20.46 12.49
CA ALA A 236 27.61 20.61 11.83
C ALA A 236 26.99 19.26 11.42
N PHE A 237 27.84 18.30 11.05
CA PHE A 237 27.43 16.94 10.73
C PHE A 237 26.95 16.15 11.95
N VAL A 238 27.62 16.28 13.10
CA VAL A 238 27.22 15.61 14.35
C VAL A 238 25.85 16.11 14.81
N VAL A 239 25.59 17.42 14.74
CA VAL A 239 24.28 17.99 15.08
C VAL A 239 23.20 17.49 14.11
N ALA A 240 23.50 17.46 12.81
CA ALA A 240 22.59 16.94 11.79
C ALA A 240 22.26 15.46 12.00
N ALA A 241 23.26 14.63 12.29
CA ALA A 241 23.09 13.20 12.58
C ALA A 241 22.26 12.97 13.84
N ALA A 242 22.52 13.73 14.91
CA ALA A 242 21.74 13.65 16.15
C ALA A 242 20.26 13.98 15.89
N VAL A 243 19.96 15.08 15.18
CA VAL A 243 18.57 15.43 14.84
C VAL A 243 17.90 14.38 13.95
N ALA A 244 18.62 13.85 12.96
CA ALA A 244 18.11 12.80 12.08
C ALA A 244 17.75 11.53 12.87
N ILE A 245 18.64 11.06 13.74
CA ILE A 245 18.42 9.88 14.60
C ILE A 245 17.26 10.12 15.54
N THR A 246 17.23 11.26 16.25
CA THR A 246 16.13 11.59 17.16
C THR A 246 14.79 11.65 16.43
N GLY A 247 14.73 12.27 15.24
CA GLY A 247 13.52 12.32 14.43
C GLY A 247 13.05 10.95 13.98
N ALA A 248 13.95 10.10 13.49
CA ALA A 248 13.65 8.72 13.10
C ALA A 248 13.16 7.88 14.29
N SER A 249 13.87 7.96 15.43
CA SER A 249 13.49 7.25 16.65
C SER A 249 12.13 7.70 17.18
N ALA A 250 11.81 9.00 17.11
CA ALA A 250 10.50 9.51 17.49
C ALA A 250 9.38 8.98 16.60
N ILE A 251 9.60 8.89 15.27
CA ILE A 251 8.62 8.31 14.33
C ILE A 251 8.40 6.83 14.63
N VAL A 252 9.48 6.05 14.79
CA VAL A 252 9.39 4.61 15.10
C VAL A 252 8.74 4.36 16.45
N ALA A 253 9.05 5.18 17.46
CA ALA A 253 8.43 5.09 18.77
C ALA A 253 6.94 5.46 18.70
N ALA A 254 6.58 6.53 17.99
CA ALA A 254 5.19 6.93 17.79
C ALA A 254 4.39 5.82 17.10
N ASP A 255 4.91 5.22 16.03
CA ASP A 255 4.28 4.11 15.33
C ASP A 255 3.96 2.93 16.28
N ARG A 256 4.96 2.50 17.07
CA ARG A 256 4.79 1.39 18.03
C ARG A 256 3.84 1.71 19.18
N LEU A 257 3.72 2.97 19.57
CA LEU A 257 2.87 3.41 20.69
C LEU A 257 1.44 3.74 20.26
N THR A 258 1.20 3.88 18.95
CA THR A 258 -0.11 4.30 18.41
C THR A 258 -0.83 3.20 17.68
N VAL A 259 -0.37 1.94 17.77
CA VAL A 259 -1.05 0.79 17.15
C VAL A 259 -2.53 0.83 17.51
N ASP A 260 -3.38 0.64 16.51
CA ASP A 260 -4.80 0.75 16.71
C ASP A 260 -5.32 -0.42 17.55
N HIS A 261 -6.21 -0.16 18.50
CA HIS A 261 -6.71 -1.18 19.42
C HIS A 261 -8.22 -1.39 19.24
N LEU A 262 -8.64 -2.64 19.14
CA LEU A 262 -10.04 -3.05 19.23
C LEU A 262 -10.29 -3.71 20.58
N GLN A 263 -11.14 -3.09 21.40
CA GLN A 263 -11.58 -3.67 22.65
C GLN A 263 -12.65 -4.73 22.38
N VAL A 264 -12.48 -5.92 22.95
CA VAL A 264 -13.45 -7.01 22.93
C VAL A 264 -14.09 -7.05 24.31
N HIS A 265 -15.27 -6.43 24.43
CA HIS A 265 -15.89 -6.18 25.73
C HIS A 265 -16.58 -7.41 26.31
N ARG A 266 -16.50 -7.58 27.63
CA ARG A 266 -17.18 -8.69 28.29
C ARG A 266 -18.67 -8.42 28.45
N ILE A 267 -19.50 -9.37 28.00
CA ILE A 267 -20.95 -9.36 28.19
C ILE A 267 -21.42 -10.53 29.06
N ASN A 268 -22.64 -10.42 29.57
CA ASN A 268 -23.33 -11.59 30.11
C ASN A 268 -23.81 -12.45 28.94
N SER A 269 -23.67 -13.78 29.03
CA SER A 269 -24.10 -14.71 27.97
C SER A 269 -25.59 -14.59 27.62
N ALA A 270 -26.45 -14.15 28.55
CA ALA A 270 -27.85 -13.87 28.27
C ALA A 270 -28.08 -12.65 27.35
N ASN A 271 -27.04 -11.84 27.10
CA ASN A 271 -27.04 -10.74 26.16
C ASN A 271 -26.27 -11.07 24.87
N ALA A 272 -25.91 -12.34 24.62
CA ALA A 272 -25.28 -12.73 23.36
C ALA A 272 -26.18 -12.31 22.18
N PRO A 273 -25.59 -11.79 21.09
CA PRO A 273 -26.37 -11.35 19.94
C PRO A 273 -27.03 -12.54 19.23
N LEU A 274 -28.21 -12.29 18.66
CA LEU A 274 -28.81 -13.18 17.69
C LEU A 274 -28.14 -12.90 16.35
N LEU A 275 -27.54 -13.92 15.72
CA LEU A 275 -26.94 -13.73 14.40
C LEU A 275 -28.05 -13.58 13.35
N ASP A 276 -28.40 -12.33 13.04
CA ASP A 276 -29.37 -11.98 11.99
C ASP A 276 -28.98 -10.72 11.19
N GLY A 277 -27.85 -10.09 11.51
CA GLY A 277 -27.37 -8.86 10.88
C GLY A 277 -28.07 -7.60 11.40
N ASP A 278 -28.88 -7.70 12.47
CA ASP A 278 -29.47 -6.54 13.14
C ASP A 278 -28.52 -5.92 14.16
N THR A 279 -28.05 -4.72 13.81
CA THR A 279 -27.19 -3.91 14.69
C THR A 279 -27.87 -3.38 15.96
N SER A 280 -29.18 -3.58 16.14
CA SER A 280 -29.97 -3.04 17.27
C SER A 280 -29.88 -3.85 18.57
N ASP A 281 -29.21 -5.00 18.49
CA ASP A 281 -29.09 -5.98 19.54
C ASP A 281 -28.47 -5.42 20.83
N ARG A 282 -28.90 -5.98 21.97
CA ARG A 282 -28.46 -5.48 23.29
C ARG A 282 -26.96 -5.61 23.48
N ALA A 283 -26.33 -6.63 22.88
CA ALA A 283 -24.89 -6.86 22.90
C ALA A 283 -24.10 -5.63 22.42
N TRP A 284 -24.63 -4.91 21.42
CA TRP A 284 -23.94 -3.81 20.76
C TRP A 284 -24.19 -2.44 21.41
N ARG A 285 -25.18 -2.35 22.31
CA ARG A 285 -25.56 -1.09 22.94
C ARG A 285 -24.45 -0.58 23.86
N GLY A 286 -23.98 0.63 23.60
CA GLY A 286 -22.91 1.27 24.38
C GLY A 286 -21.50 0.87 23.94
N ILE A 287 -21.36 -0.03 22.97
CA ILE A 287 -20.07 -0.37 22.38
C ILE A 287 -19.71 0.69 21.32
N THR A 288 -18.63 1.43 21.58
CA THR A 288 -18.12 2.41 20.62
C THR A 288 -17.44 1.64 19.48
N PRO A 289 -17.84 1.83 18.21
CA PRO A 289 -17.20 1.15 17.10
C PRO A 289 -15.76 1.62 16.95
N PHE A 290 -14.88 0.68 16.64
CA PHE A 290 -13.56 0.98 16.09
C PHE A 290 -13.72 1.20 14.57
N SER A 291 -13.29 2.34 14.07
CA SER A 291 -13.45 2.74 12.67
C SER A 291 -12.12 2.81 11.95
N LEU A 292 -12.06 2.29 10.73
CA LEU A 292 -10.94 2.50 9.80
C LEU A 292 -11.43 2.68 8.37
N VAL A 293 -10.58 3.25 7.51
CA VAL A 293 -10.81 3.30 6.07
C VAL A 293 -9.85 2.33 5.39
N THR A 294 -10.38 1.36 4.65
CA THR A 294 -9.61 0.49 3.77
C THR A 294 -9.64 1.06 2.35
N GLY A 295 -8.58 0.83 1.57
CA GLY A 295 -8.42 1.38 0.22
C GLY A 295 -7.94 0.34 -0.79
N GLU A 296 -7.75 0.77 -2.04
CA GLU A 296 -7.22 -0.03 -3.16
C GLU A 296 -8.08 -1.25 -3.56
N GLY A 297 -9.35 -1.28 -3.17
CA GLY A 297 -10.32 -2.30 -3.62
C GLY A 297 -10.80 -2.07 -5.05
N GLY A 298 -11.32 -3.11 -5.69
CA GLY A 298 -12.07 -3.01 -6.94
C GLY A 298 -13.50 -2.53 -6.67
N ASN A 299 -14.09 -1.86 -7.66
CA ASN A 299 -15.53 -1.55 -7.78
C ASN A 299 -16.17 -0.56 -6.79
N PHE A 300 -15.62 -0.35 -5.59
CA PHE A 300 -16.13 0.62 -4.59
C PHE A 300 -16.18 2.08 -5.11
N ASP A 301 -17.25 2.45 -5.82
CA ASP A 301 -17.54 3.76 -6.43
C ASP A 301 -16.39 4.37 -7.26
N GLY A 302 -15.53 3.50 -7.82
CA GLY A 302 -14.34 3.90 -8.58
C GLY A 302 -13.21 4.51 -7.74
N LYS A 303 -13.38 4.64 -6.41
CA LYS A 303 -12.33 5.09 -5.48
C LYS A 303 -11.59 3.93 -4.84
N GLY A 304 -12.23 2.76 -4.75
CA GLY A 304 -11.63 1.58 -4.13
C GLY A 304 -11.55 1.70 -2.60
N GLU A 305 -12.37 2.54 -1.99
CA GLU A 305 -12.37 2.85 -0.56
C GLU A 305 -13.64 2.31 0.11
N SER A 306 -13.50 1.80 1.33
CA SER A 306 -14.64 1.43 2.18
C SER A 306 -14.33 1.78 3.63
N ARG A 307 -15.26 2.48 4.29
CA ARG A 307 -15.20 2.68 5.74
C ARG A 307 -15.72 1.44 6.45
N ILE A 308 -14.89 0.85 7.31
CA ILE A 308 -15.24 -0.31 8.12
C ILE A 308 -15.35 0.11 9.58
N ASP A 309 -16.49 -0.22 10.19
CA ASP A 309 -16.73 -0.13 11.62
C ASP A 309 -16.79 -1.53 12.23
N ILE A 310 -16.11 -1.69 13.36
CA ILE A 310 -15.99 -2.96 14.08
C ILE A 310 -16.45 -2.79 15.51
N ARG A 311 -17.36 -3.65 15.97
CA ARG A 311 -17.66 -3.85 17.38
C ARG A 311 -17.34 -5.30 17.75
N ALA A 312 -16.84 -5.51 18.96
CA ALA A 312 -16.49 -6.84 19.43
C ALA A 312 -16.90 -7.02 20.90
N VAL A 313 -17.49 -8.17 21.21
CA VAL A 313 -17.88 -8.58 22.56
C VAL A 313 -17.59 -10.05 22.78
N HIS A 314 -17.55 -10.51 24.02
CA HIS A 314 -17.40 -11.92 24.36
C HIS A 314 -18.12 -12.28 25.66
N ASP A 315 -18.57 -13.54 25.79
CA ASP A 315 -19.22 -14.04 27.01
C ASP A 315 -18.31 -14.93 27.88
N GLY A 316 -17.05 -15.11 27.45
CA GLY A 316 -16.06 -15.99 28.06
C GLY A 316 -15.96 -17.37 27.42
N THR A 317 -16.89 -17.73 26.53
CA THR A 317 -16.83 -18.95 25.70
C THR A 317 -16.78 -18.58 24.21
N TRP A 318 -17.61 -17.63 23.80
CA TRP A 318 -17.74 -17.14 22.44
C TRP A 318 -17.29 -15.69 22.36
N ALA A 319 -16.66 -15.36 21.23
CA ALA A 319 -16.45 -14.00 20.78
C ALA A 319 -17.44 -13.71 19.65
N TYR A 320 -17.96 -12.48 19.66
CA TYR A 320 -18.91 -11.98 18.69
C TYR A 320 -18.38 -10.69 18.09
N PHE A 321 -18.45 -10.57 16.78
CA PHE A 321 -18.05 -9.38 16.04
C PHE A 321 -19.22 -8.87 15.21
N LEU A 322 -19.39 -7.55 15.18
CA LEU A 322 -20.23 -6.86 14.22
C LEU A 322 -19.32 -6.01 13.33
N PHE A 323 -19.23 -6.40 12.07
CA PHE A 323 -18.55 -5.64 11.03
C PHE A 323 -19.61 -4.92 10.19
N THR A 324 -19.44 -3.62 10.00
CA THR A 324 -20.26 -2.86 9.03
C THR A 324 -19.36 -2.12 8.08
N TRP A 325 -19.61 -2.21 6.77
CA TRP A 325 -18.81 -1.52 5.76
C TRP A 325 -19.67 -0.88 4.69
N GLU A 326 -19.14 0.20 4.10
CA GLU A 326 -19.71 0.87 2.93
C GLU A 326 -19.52 0.00 1.69
N ASP A 327 -20.62 -0.31 1.01
CA ASP A 327 -20.65 -1.11 -0.21
C ASP A 327 -21.76 -0.58 -1.12
N PRO A 328 -21.42 0.00 -2.29
CA PRO A 328 -22.42 0.67 -3.13
C PRO A 328 -23.44 -0.31 -3.70
N THR A 329 -23.10 -1.60 -3.77
CA THR A 329 -23.95 -2.64 -4.35
C THR A 329 -24.24 -3.73 -3.33
N ARG A 330 -25.26 -4.53 -3.62
CA ARG A 330 -25.56 -5.78 -2.90
C ARG A 330 -25.33 -6.91 -3.89
N SER A 331 -24.07 -7.22 -4.18
CA SER A 331 -23.73 -8.10 -5.28
C SER A 331 -23.77 -9.56 -4.87
N LEU A 332 -24.67 -10.30 -5.53
CA LEU A 332 -24.88 -11.74 -5.34
C LEU A 332 -24.57 -12.57 -6.59
N LYS A 333 -24.34 -11.92 -7.73
CA LYS A 333 -23.99 -12.55 -9.02
C LYS A 333 -22.61 -13.24 -8.97
N HIS A 334 -22.52 -14.42 -8.36
CA HIS A 334 -21.33 -15.27 -8.47
C HIS A 334 -21.40 -16.14 -9.74
N LEU A 335 -20.71 -15.71 -10.79
CA LEU A 335 -20.52 -16.43 -12.04
C LEU A 335 -21.80 -17.11 -12.59
N PRO A 336 -22.91 -16.37 -12.81
CA PRO A 336 -24.16 -16.96 -13.28
C PRO A 336 -24.02 -17.50 -14.71
N LEU A 337 -24.88 -18.47 -15.05
CA LEU A 337 -24.90 -19.08 -16.38
C LEU A 337 -26.12 -18.60 -17.18
N VAL A 338 -25.89 -18.22 -18.42
CA VAL A 338 -26.93 -17.79 -19.36
C VAL A 338 -27.02 -18.80 -20.49
N LYS A 339 -28.23 -19.27 -20.77
CA LYS A 339 -28.51 -20.15 -21.90
C LYS A 339 -28.66 -19.33 -23.18
N GLU A 340 -27.78 -19.54 -24.13
CA GLU A 340 -27.83 -18.95 -25.47
C GLU A 340 -28.18 -20.01 -26.52
N ALA A 341 -28.20 -19.60 -27.80
CA ALA A 341 -28.55 -20.49 -28.90
C ALA A 341 -27.50 -21.58 -29.17
N ASP A 342 -26.24 -21.33 -28.81
CA ASP A 342 -25.08 -22.22 -29.01
C ASP A 342 -24.67 -22.97 -27.73
N GLY A 343 -25.28 -22.70 -26.58
CA GLY A 343 -25.05 -23.42 -25.34
C GLY A 343 -25.16 -22.55 -24.10
N TRP A 344 -24.62 -23.04 -22.99
CA TRP A 344 -24.52 -22.29 -21.74
C TRP A 344 -23.25 -21.46 -21.72
N HIS A 345 -23.37 -20.20 -21.34
CA HIS A 345 -22.26 -19.26 -21.18
C HIS A 345 -22.14 -18.83 -19.73
N LEU A 346 -20.91 -18.77 -19.24
CA LEU A 346 -20.59 -18.24 -17.92
C LEU A 346 -20.43 -16.72 -18.03
N LEU A 347 -21.21 -15.94 -17.27
CA LEU A 347 -20.94 -14.52 -17.15
C LEU A 347 -19.68 -14.33 -16.30
N ARG A 348 -18.70 -13.63 -16.87
CA ARG A 348 -17.37 -13.46 -16.31
C ARG A 348 -16.66 -12.28 -16.95
N ALA A 349 -15.81 -11.61 -16.20
CA ALA A 349 -14.81 -10.67 -16.65
C ALA A 349 -13.51 -10.90 -15.88
N GLY A 350 -12.52 -11.53 -16.53
CA GLY A 350 -11.21 -11.80 -15.92
C GLY A 350 -11.06 -13.15 -15.21
N TYR A 351 -12.12 -13.96 -15.11
CA TYR A 351 -12.03 -15.33 -14.56
C TYR A 351 -10.92 -16.19 -15.20
N ASP A 352 -10.73 -16.11 -16.52
CA ASP A 352 -9.74 -16.90 -17.28
C ASP A 352 -8.28 -16.57 -16.90
N ILE A 353 -8.04 -15.43 -16.26
CA ILE A 353 -6.73 -15.02 -15.74
C ILE A 353 -6.69 -15.00 -14.20
N GLY A 354 -7.71 -15.55 -13.53
CA GLY A 354 -7.81 -15.61 -12.08
C GLY A 354 -8.07 -14.26 -11.40
N ASP A 355 -8.67 -13.30 -12.11
CA ASP A 355 -8.99 -11.95 -11.63
C ASP A 355 -10.42 -11.58 -12.03
N GLU A 356 -11.40 -12.42 -11.67
CA GLU A 356 -12.81 -12.10 -11.90
C GLU A 356 -13.19 -10.81 -11.15
N HIS A 357 -13.73 -9.81 -11.85
CA HIS A 357 -13.98 -8.48 -11.29
C HIS A 357 -15.37 -7.90 -11.58
N ASP A 358 -16.21 -8.59 -12.35
CA ASP A 358 -17.58 -8.15 -12.60
C ASP A 358 -18.60 -9.08 -11.93
N TYR A 359 -18.46 -10.39 -12.11
CA TYR A 359 -19.44 -11.38 -11.67
C TYR A 359 -18.90 -12.23 -10.51
N ASN A 360 -18.63 -11.57 -9.39
CA ASN A 360 -18.42 -12.22 -8.09
C ASN A 360 -19.44 -11.74 -7.06
N GLU A 361 -19.60 -12.51 -6.00
CA GLU A 361 -20.36 -12.08 -4.82
C GLU A 361 -19.56 -11.09 -3.95
N ASP A 362 -20.26 -10.27 -3.18
CA ASP A 362 -19.64 -9.49 -2.11
C ASP A 362 -19.05 -10.41 -1.05
N LYS A 363 -17.90 -10.00 -0.50
CA LYS A 363 -17.19 -10.76 0.52
C LYS A 363 -16.60 -9.86 1.58
N PHE A 364 -16.36 -10.46 2.74
CA PHE A 364 -15.65 -9.83 3.83
C PHE A 364 -14.67 -10.83 4.43
N SER A 365 -13.42 -10.44 4.60
CA SER A 365 -12.39 -11.29 5.17
C SER A 365 -11.82 -10.71 6.45
N VAL A 366 -11.56 -11.60 7.41
CA VAL A 366 -10.88 -11.32 8.67
C VAL A 366 -9.64 -12.20 8.70
N LEU A 367 -8.49 -11.63 9.07
CA LEU A 367 -7.27 -12.38 9.31
C LEU A 367 -6.83 -12.15 10.75
N LEU A 368 -6.59 -13.23 11.49
CA LEU A 368 -6.04 -13.21 12.85
C LEU A 368 -4.63 -13.79 12.88
N THR A 369 -3.73 -13.13 13.61
CA THR A 369 -2.35 -13.59 13.73
C THR A 369 -1.71 -13.20 15.06
N THR A 370 -0.79 -14.04 15.53
CA THR A 370 0.13 -13.72 16.64
C THR A 370 1.49 -13.23 16.14
N SER A 371 1.70 -13.18 14.82
CA SER A 371 2.94 -12.71 14.21
C SER A 371 3.20 -11.25 14.59
N ASP A 372 4.44 -10.96 14.96
CA ASP A 372 4.92 -9.62 15.27
C ASP A 372 5.13 -8.76 14.02
N GLY A 373 4.90 -9.30 12.82
CA GLY A 373 4.88 -8.58 11.55
C GLY A 373 3.81 -7.50 11.56
N THR A 374 4.22 -6.26 11.83
CA THR A 374 3.27 -5.16 12.06
C THR A 374 2.59 -4.67 10.78
N LEU A 375 3.17 -4.87 9.59
CA LEU A 375 2.65 -4.30 8.35
C LEU A 375 1.83 -5.30 7.51
N ALA A 376 0.83 -4.78 6.79
CA ALA A 376 -0.05 -5.60 5.96
C ALA A 376 0.72 -6.42 4.93
N GLY A 377 0.36 -7.70 4.84
CA GLY A 377 1.01 -8.65 3.93
C GLY A 377 2.43 -9.04 4.35
N ASP A 378 3.01 -8.46 5.40
CA ASP A 378 4.36 -8.83 5.81
C ASP A 378 4.35 -10.30 6.28
N ARG A 379 5.21 -11.11 5.65
CA ARG A 379 5.31 -12.58 5.85
C ARG A 379 4.06 -13.40 5.51
N THR A 380 3.01 -12.79 4.96
CA THR A 380 1.74 -13.47 4.63
C THR A 380 1.29 -13.22 3.20
N PHE A 381 1.90 -12.26 2.50
CA PHE A 381 1.71 -11.96 1.09
C PHE A 381 3.06 -11.67 0.43
N HIS A 382 3.35 -12.38 -0.64
CA HIS A 382 4.60 -12.27 -1.38
C HIS A 382 4.30 -11.85 -2.82
N ALA A 383 4.77 -10.67 -3.19
CA ALA A 383 4.33 -9.99 -4.40
C ALA A 383 5.12 -10.43 -5.64
N GLY A 384 4.47 -10.34 -6.80
CA GLY A 384 5.01 -10.62 -8.12
C GLY A 384 4.55 -11.96 -8.72
N PRO A 385 4.91 -12.20 -10.00
CA PRO A 385 4.45 -13.35 -10.77
C PRO A 385 5.02 -14.70 -10.31
N HIS A 386 6.18 -14.72 -9.63
CA HIS A 386 6.85 -15.94 -9.19
C HIS A 386 7.38 -15.80 -7.75
N PRO A 387 6.49 -15.74 -6.75
CA PRO A 387 6.90 -15.52 -5.37
C PRO A 387 7.52 -16.78 -4.73
N ILE A 388 7.15 -17.97 -5.21
CA ILE A 388 7.71 -19.25 -4.74
C ILE A 388 8.61 -19.86 -5.83
N PRO A 389 9.90 -20.16 -5.53
CA PRO A 389 10.78 -20.82 -6.48
C PRO A 389 10.22 -22.19 -6.92
N ASN A 390 10.28 -22.48 -8.23
CA ASN A 390 9.82 -23.74 -8.84
C ASN A 390 8.30 -24.03 -8.72
N ALA A 391 7.51 -23.13 -8.15
CA ALA A 391 6.06 -23.20 -8.19
C ALA A 391 5.48 -22.57 -9.47
N PRO A 392 4.22 -22.86 -9.81
CA PRO A 392 3.53 -22.19 -10.91
C PRO A 392 3.54 -20.67 -10.76
N ALA A 393 3.57 -19.96 -11.88
CA ALA A 393 3.38 -18.52 -11.88
C ALA A 393 1.99 -18.17 -11.33
N THR A 394 1.86 -17.03 -10.69
CA THR A 394 0.55 -16.47 -10.38
C THR A 394 -0.16 -16.11 -11.69
N MET A 395 -1.43 -16.48 -11.86
CA MET A 395 -2.18 -16.14 -13.07
C MET A 395 -2.34 -14.62 -13.26
N THR A 396 -2.39 -13.87 -12.16
CA THR A 396 -2.66 -12.42 -12.15
C THR A 396 -1.41 -11.55 -12.16
N GLY A 397 -0.25 -12.13 -11.84
CA GLY A 397 1.02 -11.40 -11.66
C GLY A 397 1.13 -10.61 -10.34
N ARG A 398 0.13 -10.67 -9.45
CA ARG A 398 0.06 -9.88 -8.22
C ARG A 398 0.93 -10.45 -7.09
N GLY A 399 0.79 -11.74 -6.81
CA GLY A 399 1.46 -12.40 -5.70
C GLY A 399 0.69 -13.61 -5.17
N LEU A 400 1.21 -14.22 -4.12
CA LEU A 400 0.57 -15.33 -3.39
C LEU A 400 0.59 -15.07 -1.89
N HIS A 401 -0.42 -15.61 -1.22
CA HIS A 401 -0.45 -15.70 0.23
C HIS A 401 0.21 -16.99 0.70
N PHE A 402 1.22 -16.88 1.57
CA PHE A 402 1.82 -17.98 2.31
C PHE A 402 2.67 -17.42 3.47
N THR A 403 2.98 -18.28 4.44
CA THR A 403 3.96 -18.04 5.50
C THR A 403 5.18 -18.95 5.29
N GLU A 404 6.35 -18.58 5.82
CA GLU A 404 7.49 -19.52 5.82
C GLU A 404 7.31 -20.64 6.86
N SER A 405 6.63 -20.33 7.96
CA SER A 405 6.33 -21.26 9.05
C SER A 405 5.15 -20.77 9.87
N GLY A 406 4.44 -21.71 10.51
CA GLY A 406 3.23 -21.43 11.29
C GLY A 406 2.04 -21.07 10.42
N TYR A 407 0.90 -20.86 11.07
CA TYR A 407 -0.37 -20.55 10.42
C TYR A 407 -0.89 -19.18 10.87
N VAL A 408 -1.62 -18.53 9.97
CA VAL A 408 -2.51 -17.42 10.32
C VAL A 408 -3.93 -17.81 9.93
N ASP A 409 -4.86 -17.41 10.77
CA ASP A 409 -6.28 -17.76 10.73
C ASP A 409 -7.00 -16.75 9.82
N VAL A 410 -7.83 -17.23 8.91
CA VAL A 410 -8.52 -16.44 7.89
C VAL A 410 -9.97 -16.87 7.75
N TRP A 411 -10.87 -15.95 8.12
CA TRP A 411 -12.29 -16.09 7.86
C TRP A 411 -12.65 -15.37 6.56
N GLN A 412 -13.54 -15.96 5.77
CA GLN A 412 -14.09 -15.30 4.58
C GLN A 412 -15.60 -15.51 4.47
N TRP A 413 -16.34 -14.42 4.66
CA TRP A 413 -17.77 -14.37 4.40
C TRP A 413 -18.04 -14.13 2.91
N LYS A 414 -19.13 -14.70 2.42
CA LYS A 414 -19.54 -14.75 1.02
C LYS A 414 -21.06 -14.55 0.94
N ALA A 415 -21.52 -13.52 0.23
CA ALA A 415 -22.90 -13.06 0.25
C ALA A 415 -23.94 -14.04 -0.33
N THR A 416 -23.51 -14.94 -1.20
CA THR A 416 -24.32 -15.90 -1.97
C THR A 416 -24.00 -17.35 -1.62
N SER A 417 -22.75 -17.64 -1.29
CA SER A 417 -22.27 -18.98 -1.00
C SER A 417 -22.60 -19.43 0.44
N GLY A 418 -21.61 -19.48 1.35
CA GLY A 418 -21.82 -19.95 2.73
C GLY A 418 -22.70 -19.02 3.58
N GLY A 419 -22.62 -17.70 3.35
CA GLY A 419 -23.23 -16.68 4.20
C GLY A 419 -24.74 -16.84 4.40
N PRO A 420 -25.55 -17.03 3.34
CA PRO A 420 -26.99 -17.24 3.46
C PRO A 420 -27.41 -18.46 4.29
N THR A 421 -26.51 -19.41 4.51
CA THR A 421 -26.76 -20.61 5.31
C THR A 421 -26.19 -20.53 6.72
N GLY A 422 -25.64 -19.38 7.11
CA GLY A 422 -25.11 -19.13 8.44
C GLY A 422 -23.63 -19.47 8.62
N GLY A 423 -22.94 -19.85 7.55
CA GLY A 423 -21.52 -20.22 7.57
C GLY A 423 -20.61 -19.13 7.01
N MET A 424 -19.46 -18.95 7.64
CA MET A 424 -18.33 -18.18 7.12
C MET A 424 -17.20 -19.16 6.84
N ASP A 425 -16.53 -19.07 5.69
CA ASP A 425 -15.44 -20.01 5.38
C ASP A 425 -14.32 -19.84 6.40
N ASP A 426 -13.98 -20.93 7.10
CA ASP A 426 -12.81 -21.02 7.99
C ASP A 426 -11.60 -21.62 7.27
N ALA A 427 -10.50 -20.89 7.25
CA ALA A 427 -9.32 -21.19 6.46
C ALA A 427 -8.05 -20.66 7.14
N HIS A 428 -6.90 -21.06 6.60
CA HIS A 428 -5.61 -20.55 7.04
C HIS A 428 -4.71 -20.15 5.88
N ILE A 429 -3.69 -19.36 6.22
CA ILE A 429 -2.48 -19.20 5.39
C ILE A 429 -1.31 -19.82 6.14
N GLY A 430 -0.72 -20.85 5.55
CA GLY A 430 0.45 -21.56 6.07
C GLY A 430 1.60 -21.60 5.06
N PRO A 431 2.55 -22.54 5.26
CA PRO A 431 3.54 -22.87 4.24
C PRO A 431 2.90 -23.22 2.89
N PRO A 432 3.57 -22.93 1.76
CA PRO A 432 3.05 -23.29 0.44
C PRO A 432 2.71 -24.78 0.32
N VAL A 433 1.55 -25.06 -0.25
CA VAL A 433 1.10 -26.42 -0.56
C VAL A 433 1.51 -26.78 -1.98
N ASP A 434 1.76 -28.07 -2.26
CA ASP A 434 2.05 -28.52 -3.62
C ASP A 434 0.86 -28.22 -4.56
N PRO A 435 1.13 -27.68 -5.77
CA PRO A 435 0.08 -27.37 -6.72
C PRO A 435 -0.60 -28.66 -7.21
N THR A 436 -1.93 -28.62 -7.32
CA THR A 436 -2.68 -29.66 -8.03
C THR A 436 -2.31 -29.70 -9.52
N PRO A 437 -2.60 -30.79 -10.26
CA PRO A 437 -2.32 -30.85 -11.70
C PRO A 437 -2.94 -29.70 -12.50
N MET A 438 -4.15 -29.24 -12.14
CA MET A 438 -4.79 -28.11 -12.81
C MET A 438 -4.11 -26.77 -12.52
N GLN A 439 -3.61 -26.58 -11.30
CA GLN A 439 -2.82 -25.40 -10.91
C GLN A 439 -1.45 -25.40 -11.59
N ALA A 440 -0.78 -26.56 -11.64
CA ALA A 440 0.48 -26.73 -12.35
C ALA A 440 0.36 -26.46 -13.85
N ALA A 441 -0.80 -26.79 -14.44
CA ALA A 441 -1.13 -26.50 -15.83
C ALA A 441 -1.67 -25.08 -16.06
N ASN A 442 -1.73 -24.22 -15.03
CA ASN A 442 -2.23 -22.85 -15.10
C ASN A 442 -3.67 -22.73 -15.63
N ILE A 443 -4.51 -23.74 -15.33
CA ILE A 443 -5.94 -23.76 -15.66
C ILE A 443 -6.74 -23.03 -14.56
N ILE A 444 -6.39 -23.29 -13.31
CA ILE A 444 -6.95 -22.61 -12.13
C ILE A 444 -5.84 -21.97 -11.30
N PRO A 445 -6.15 -20.94 -10.49
CA PRO A 445 -5.12 -20.25 -9.72
C PRO A 445 -4.42 -21.16 -8.71
N TYR A 446 -3.09 -21.13 -8.72
CA TYR A 446 -2.29 -21.64 -7.61
C TYR A 446 -2.50 -20.77 -6.38
N ARG A 447 -2.77 -21.39 -5.22
CA ARG A 447 -3.19 -20.68 -4.00
C ARG A 447 -2.06 -20.42 -2.99
N GLY A 448 -0.85 -20.90 -3.28
CA GLY A 448 0.28 -20.79 -2.36
C GLY A 448 0.01 -21.58 -1.07
N GLY A 449 0.01 -20.86 0.06
CA GLY A 449 -0.25 -21.41 1.38
C GLY A 449 -1.67 -21.17 1.89
N PHE A 450 -2.55 -20.54 1.10
CA PHE A 450 -3.96 -20.40 1.46
C PHE A 450 -4.69 -21.72 1.24
N ALA A 451 -5.25 -22.28 2.32
CA ALA A 451 -5.96 -23.54 2.29
C ALA A 451 -7.18 -23.53 3.21
N PRO A 452 -8.24 -24.28 2.86
CA PRO A 452 -9.37 -24.49 3.76
C PRO A 452 -8.96 -25.31 4.99
N ASP A 453 -9.58 -25.02 6.14
CA ASP A 453 -9.42 -25.87 7.32
C ASP A 453 -10.10 -27.24 7.14
N PRO A 454 -9.69 -28.27 7.91
CA PRO A 454 -10.26 -29.60 7.76
C PRO A 454 -11.78 -29.62 7.96
N GLY A 455 -12.51 -30.12 6.97
CA GLY A 455 -13.96 -30.17 7.03
C GLY A 455 -14.63 -30.00 5.67
N THR A 456 -15.92 -29.71 5.69
CA THR A 456 -16.73 -29.47 4.48
C THR A 456 -17.44 -28.13 4.55
N VAL A 457 -17.70 -27.55 3.38
CA VAL A 457 -18.68 -26.47 3.19
C VAL A 457 -19.95 -27.06 2.58
N ASN A 458 -21.04 -26.30 2.59
CA ASN A 458 -22.33 -26.69 2.03
C ASN A 458 -22.65 -26.03 0.68
N TYR A 459 -21.63 -25.64 -0.09
CA TYR A 459 -21.84 -25.04 -1.39
C TYR A 459 -20.72 -25.40 -2.36
N ARG A 460 -21.03 -25.26 -3.66
CA ARG A 460 -20.08 -25.45 -4.76
C ARG A 460 -20.51 -24.67 -5.99
N ASP A 461 -19.55 -24.44 -6.89
CA ASP A 461 -19.85 -23.92 -8.22
C ASP A 461 -20.77 -24.90 -8.97
N ASN A 462 -21.75 -24.36 -9.70
CA ASN A 462 -22.70 -25.12 -10.53
C ASN A 462 -22.12 -25.48 -11.90
N PHE A 463 -20.80 -25.49 -12.04
CA PHE A 463 -20.13 -25.75 -13.30
C PHE A 463 -18.78 -26.39 -13.08
N THR A 464 -18.25 -26.97 -14.15
CA THR A 464 -16.88 -27.46 -14.22
C THR A 464 -16.11 -26.75 -15.31
N VAL A 465 -14.81 -26.68 -15.10
CA VAL A 465 -13.86 -26.06 -16.00
C VAL A 465 -12.87 -27.12 -16.45
N ASP A 466 -12.64 -27.20 -17.77
CA ASP A 466 -11.63 -28.05 -18.38
C ASP A 466 -10.53 -27.22 -19.05
N ALA A 467 -9.41 -27.89 -19.31
CA ALA A 467 -8.35 -27.35 -20.16
C ALA A 467 -8.79 -27.33 -21.64
N ASP A 468 -8.74 -26.16 -22.27
CA ASP A 468 -8.84 -26.01 -23.72
C ASP A 468 -7.49 -25.60 -24.30
N ASN A 469 -6.95 -26.46 -25.17
CA ASN A 469 -5.67 -26.26 -25.86
C ASN A 469 -5.84 -25.97 -27.36
N SER A 470 -7.06 -25.81 -27.85
CA SER A 470 -7.37 -25.68 -29.28
C SER A 470 -6.68 -24.50 -29.96
N SER A 471 -6.37 -23.44 -29.21
CA SER A 471 -5.73 -22.22 -29.68
C SER A 471 -4.19 -22.21 -29.56
N GLY A 472 -3.58 -23.30 -29.07
CA GLY A 472 -2.15 -23.35 -28.73
C GLY A 472 -1.78 -22.66 -27.41
N ILE A 473 -2.75 -22.05 -26.73
CA ILE A 473 -2.67 -21.51 -25.37
C ILE A 473 -3.70 -22.27 -24.52
N THR A 474 -3.26 -22.84 -23.39
CA THR A 474 -4.15 -23.50 -22.44
C THR A 474 -5.04 -22.48 -21.74
N LYS A 475 -6.35 -22.64 -21.87
CA LYS A 475 -7.37 -21.79 -21.23
C LYS A 475 -8.41 -22.63 -20.50
N SER A 476 -9.15 -21.98 -19.62
CA SER A 476 -10.30 -22.54 -18.95
C SER A 476 -11.53 -22.50 -19.86
N ARG A 477 -12.13 -23.66 -20.12
CA ARG A 477 -13.37 -23.78 -20.89
C ARG A 477 -14.48 -24.36 -20.02
N LEU A 478 -15.62 -23.67 -20.01
CA LEU A 478 -16.85 -24.18 -19.39
C LEU A 478 -17.29 -25.44 -20.14
N ILE A 479 -17.62 -26.50 -19.41
CA ILE A 479 -18.11 -27.75 -20.01
C ILE A 479 -19.63 -27.73 -20.14
N ALA A 480 -20.32 -27.56 -19.01
CA ALA A 480 -21.78 -27.49 -18.89
C ALA A 480 -22.15 -27.09 -17.44
N PRO A 481 -23.38 -26.65 -17.18
CA PRO A 481 -23.91 -26.64 -15.82
C PRO A 481 -23.88 -28.04 -15.23
N LEU A 482 -23.63 -28.15 -13.93
CA LEU A 482 -23.74 -29.41 -13.18
C LEU A 482 -25.19 -29.78 -12.92
N ARG A 483 -26.02 -28.76 -12.63
CA ARG A 483 -27.44 -28.91 -12.30
C ARG A 483 -28.29 -27.86 -12.98
N LEU A 484 -29.52 -28.26 -13.30
CA LEU A 484 -30.53 -27.44 -13.94
C LEU A 484 -31.73 -27.26 -13.00
N PRO A 485 -32.48 -26.15 -13.09
CA PRO A 485 -33.65 -25.92 -12.26
C PRO A 485 -34.75 -26.94 -12.58
N ARG A 486 -35.46 -27.42 -11.55
CA ARG A 486 -36.67 -28.23 -11.73
C ARG A 486 -37.79 -27.39 -12.34
N VAL A 487 -37.95 -26.18 -11.84
CA VAL A 487 -38.98 -25.22 -12.26
C VAL A 487 -38.30 -23.87 -12.47
N VAL A 488 -38.10 -23.48 -13.74
CA VAL A 488 -37.41 -22.23 -14.10
C VAL A 488 -38.07 -21.02 -13.43
N ALA A 489 -39.41 -20.96 -13.45
CA ALA A 489 -40.14 -19.83 -12.88
C ALA A 489 -39.90 -19.65 -11.37
N GLU A 490 -39.73 -20.74 -10.61
CA GLU A 490 -39.42 -20.67 -9.17
C GLU A 490 -37.99 -20.17 -8.94
N THR A 491 -37.02 -20.66 -9.73
CA THR A 491 -35.64 -20.17 -9.68
C THR A 491 -35.55 -18.70 -10.07
N THR A 492 -36.23 -18.28 -11.14
CA THR A 492 -36.32 -16.87 -11.55
C THR A 492 -36.96 -16.02 -10.46
N ALA A 493 -38.05 -16.49 -9.84
CA ALA A 493 -38.70 -15.77 -8.75
C ALA A 493 -37.79 -15.63 -7.51
N ALA A 494 -37.01 -16.68 -7.18
CA ALA A 494 -36.06 -16.66 -6.07
C ALA A 494 -34.90 -15.67 -6.29
N MET A 495 -34.44 -15.50 -7.53
CA MET A 495 -33.42 -14.49 -7.89
C MET A 495 -33.97 -13.05 -7.90
N GLY A 496 -35.29 -12.87 -7.84
CA GLY A 496 -35.93 -11.55 -7.89
C GLY A 496 -35.90 -10.93 -9.29
N HIS A 497 -35.76 -9.61 -9.36
CA HIS A 497 -35.58 -8.93 -10.65
C HIS A 497 -34.16 -9.23 -11.18
N ILE A 498 -34.10 -9.87 -12.34
CA ILE A 498 -32.82 -10.20 -12.99
C ILE A 498 -32.37 -9.01 -13.82
N ASP A 499 -31.41 -8.28 -13.28
CA ASP A 499 -30.54 -7.38 -14.02
C ASP A 499 -29.14 -8.01 -14.04
N LEU A 500 -28.51 -8.05 -15.22
CA LEU A 500 -27.19 -8.65 -15.40
C LEU A 500 -26.07 -7.60 -15.41
N ASP A 501 -26.38 -6.32 -15.25
CA ASP A 501 -25.34 -5.32 -14.97
C ASP A 501 -24.67 -5.66 -13.62
N PRO A 502 -23.34 -5.88 -13.58
CA PRO A 502 -22.65 -6.20 -12.34
C PRO A 502 -22.73 -5.05 -11.31
N ASN A 503 -22.86 -3.80 -11.76
CA ASN A 503 -22.90 -2.63 -10.88
C ASN A 503 -24.30 -2.35 -10.31
N HIS A 504 -25.31 -3.16 -10.65
CA HIS A 504 -26.66 -3.04 -10.12
C HIS A 504 -26.91 -4.11 -9.05
N GLY A 505 -27.06 -3.65 -7.79
CA GLY A 505 -27.32 -4.53 -6.65
C GLY A 505 -28.68 -5.24 -6.68
N GLU A 506 -28.74 -6.38 -5.98
CA GLU A 506 -29.84 -7.31 -6.04
C GLU A 506 -30.92 -6.96 -5.01
N SER A 507 -32.20 -7.14 -5.37
CA SER A 507 -33.33 -6.77 -4.51
C SER A 507 -33.32 -7.48 -3.15
N GLU A 508 -33.89 -6.85 -2.12
CA GLU A 508 -34.08 -7.48 -0.81
C GLU A 508 -34.82 -8.83 -0.95
N GLY A 509 -34.32 -9.86 -0.27
CA GLY A 509 -34.84 -11.23 -0.36
C GLY A 509 -34.41 -12.03 -1.60
N ALA A 510 -33.75 -11.40 -2.59
CA ALA A 510 -33.20 -12.14 -3.73
C ALA A 510 -32.09 -13.09 -3.29
N ARG A 511 -32.07 -14.25 -3.95
CA ARG A 511 -31.15 -15.36 -3.70
C ARG A 511 -30.56 -15.87 -5.01
N TRP A 512 -29.24 -15.77 -5.15
CA TRP A 512 -28.50 -16.16 -6.36
C TRP A 512 -27.75 -17.49 -6.19
N PHE A 513 -28.43 -18.48 -5.61
CA PHE A 513 -28.00 -19.87 -5.57
C PHE A 513 -29.21 -20.79 -5.73
N MET A 514 -28.99 -22.03 -6.12
CA MET A 514 -30.03 -23.07 -6.09
C MET A 514 -29.71 -24.12 -5.04
N THR A 515 -30.71 -24.74 -4.45
CA THR A 515 -30.52 -25.90 -3.55
C THR A 515 -30.57 -27.22 -4.33
N GLU A 516 -30.09 -28.30 -3.72
CA GLU A 516 -30.24 -29.64 -4.30
C GLU A 516 -31.71 -30.01 -4.56
N ALA A 517 -32.61 -29.63 -3.65
CA ALA A 517 -34.04 -29.90 -3.76
C ALA A 517 -34.69 -29.19 -4.98
N GLU A 518 -34.22 -27.98 -5.31
CA GLU A 518 -34.73 -27.15 -6.40
C GLU A 518 -34.23 -27.58 -7.79
N THR A 519 -33.30 -28.54 -7.84
CA THR A 519 -32.54 -28.83 -9.05
C THR A 519 -32.54 -30.30 -9.42
N VAL A 520 -32.26 -30.58 -10.69
CA VAL A 520 -31.94 -31.90 -11.22
C VAL A 520 -30.52 -31.91 -11.78
N PRO A 521 -29.82 -33.06 -11.77
CA PRO A 521 -28.56 -33.20 -12.50
C PRO A 521 -28.73 -32.83 -13.97
N TYR A 522 -27.70 -32.23 -14.56
CA TYR A 522 -27.70 -31.91 -15.97
C TYR A 522 -27.98 -33.16 -16.84
N SER A 523 -28.85 -33.00 -17.84
CA SER A 523 -29.04 -33.96 -18.92
C SER A 523 -29.45 -33.21 -20.18
N ALA A 524 -29.06 -33.71 -21.35
CA ALA A 524 -29.40 -33.08 -22.63
C ALA A 524 -30.92 -32.91 -22.81
N ASP A 525 -31.72 -33.88 -22.34
CA ASP A 525 -33.19 -33.80 -22.39
C ASP A 525 -33.75 -32.71 -21.48
N ALA A 526 -33.21 -32.56 -20.26
CA ALA A 526 -33.62 -31.48 -19.36
C ALA A 526 -33.21 -30.12 -19.90
N ASP A 527 -31.99 -30.01 -20.41
CA ASP A 527 -31.49 -28.80 -21.04
C ASP A 527 -32.35 -28.41 -22.24
N ALA A 528 -32.63 -29.31 -23.18
CA ALA A 528 -33.42 -29.03 -24.39
C ALA A 528 -34.82 -28.44 -24.11
N ARG A 529 -35.37 -28.65 -22.91
CA ARG A 529 -36.66 -28.08 -22.48
C ARG A 529 -36.57 -26.65 -21.94
N LEU A 530 -35.36 -26.16 -21.63
CA LEU A 530 -35.14 -24.82 -21.11
C LEU A 530 -35.08 -23.81 -22.25
N PRO A 531 -35.79 -22.68 -22.16
CA PRO A 531 -35.78 -21.65 -23.19
C PRO A 531 -34.41 -20.95 -23.27
N ILE A 532 -34.06 -20.50 -24.48
CA ILE A 532 -32.96 -19.55 -24.67
C ILE A 532 -33.26 -18.28 -23.87
N GLY A 533 -32.24 -17.70 -23.24
CA GLY A 533 -32.33 -16.59 -22.30
C GLY A 533 -32.54 -17.02 -20.85
N THR A 534 -32.63 -18.33 -20.55
CA THR A 534 -32.67 -18.80 -19.16
C THR A 534 -31.38 -18.42 -18.45
N VAL A 535 -31.51 -17.72 -17.33
CA VAL A 535 -30.40 -17.44 -16.40
C VAL A 535 -30.52 -18.38 -15.21
N ILE A 536 -29.41 -18.99 -14.79
CA ILE A 536 -29.34 -19.78 -13.57
C ILE A 536 -28.16 -19.34 -12.71
N PRO A 537 -28.26 -19.49 -11.37
CA PRO A 537 -27.14 -19.28 -10.48
C PRO A 537 -25.90 -20.10 -10.79
N GLY A 538 -24.73 -19.49 -10.54
CA GLY A 538 -23.43 -20.17 -10.57
C GLY A 538 -23.12 -20.97 -9.31
N VAL A 539 -23.97 -20.92 -8.28
CA VAL A 539 -23.78 -21.61 -6.99
C VAL A 539 -24.89 -22.63 -6.74
N ILE A 540 -24.50 -23.82 -6.28
CA ILE A 540 -25.37 -24.81 -5.65
C ILE A 540 -25.07 -24.84 -4.16
N VAL A 541 -26.12 -24.74 -3.33
CA VAL A 541 -26.05 -25.01 -1.90
C VAL A 541 -26.53 -26.45 -1.66
N ASP A 542 -25.62 -27.31 -1.23
CA ASP A 542 -25.86 -28.72 -0.89
C ASP A 542 -24.97 -29.19 0.27
N GLY A 543 -25.52 -30.02 1.15
CA GLY A 543 -24.81 -30.54 2.33
C GLY A 543 -24.78 -29.60 3.54
N GLU A 544 -23.79 -29.79 4.40
CA GLU A 544 -23.64 -29.06 5.67
C GLU A 544 -22.17 -28.69 5.92
N PHE A 545 -21.96 -27.59 6.64
CA PHE A 545 -20.66 -27.28 7.22
C PHE A 545 -20.29 -28.32 8.28
N SER A 546 -19.04 -28.79 8.27
CA SER A 546 -18.56 -29.76 9.25
C SER A 546 -17.09 -29.58 9.59
N GLY A 547 -16.66 -30.16 10.71
CA GLY A 547 -15.27 -30.09 11.16
C GLY A 547 -14.86 -28.69 11.61
N ASP A 548 -13.57 -28.43 11.53
CA ASP A 548 -12.94 -27.14 11.84
C ASP A 548 -13.54 -26.03 10.97
N ARG A 549 -13.80 -26.38 9.70
CA ARG A 549 -14.43 -25.51 8.71
C ARG A 549 -15.78 -24.89 9.12
N ALA A 550 -16.43 -25.40 10.18
CA ALA A 550 -17.73 -24.98 10.69
C ALA A 550 -17.68 -24.12 11.96
N ASP A 551 -16.49 -23.78 12.46
CA ASP A 551 -16.33 -23.11 13.75
C ASP A 551 -16.72 -21.62 13.74
N VAL A 552 -16.80 -21.01 12.54
CA VAL A 552 -17.22 -19.63 12.34
C VAL A 552 -18.65 -19.56 11.79
N ARG A 553 -19.54 -18.96 12.58
CA ARG A 553 -20.94 -18.73 12.22
C ARG A 553 -21.18 -17.26 11.95
N CYS A 554 -22.11 -16.97 11.05
CA CYS A 554 -22.42 -15.59 10.71
C CYS A 554 -23.86 -15.38 10.27
N ALA A 555 -24.28 -14.12 10.25
CA ALA A 555 -25.43 -13.66 9.49
C ALA A 555 -25.15 -12.24 9.00
N ALA A 556 -25.72 -11.90 7.85
CA ALA A 556 -25.47 -10.60 7.25
C ALA A 556 -26.74 -9.99 6.66
N ARG A 557 -26.81 -8.66 6.73
CA ARG A 557 -27.86 -7.86 6.11
C ARG A 557 -27.23 -6.71 5.34
N TRP A 558 -27.71 -6.47 4.13
CA TRP A 558 -27.39 -5.25 3.40
C TRP A 558 -28.54 -4.27 3.48
N ALA A 559 -28.24 -3.00 3.79
CA ALA A 559 -29.21 -1.93 3.78
C ALA A 559 -28.52 -0.57 3.57
N SER A 560 -29.09 0.26 2.68
CA SER A 560 -28.65 1.65 2.46
C SER A 560 -27.15 1.78 2.13
N GLY A 561 -26.64 0.94 1.21
CA GLY A 561 -25.23 1.00 0.78
C GLY A 561 -24.24 0.48 1.83
N HIS A 562 -24.71 -0.36 2.75
CA HIS A 562 -23.88 -0.95 3.80
C HIS A 562 -24.24 -2.41 4.00
N TRP A 563 -23.22 -3.23 4.18
CA TRP A 563 -23.38 -4.54 4.81
C TRP A 563 -23.21 -4.43 6.32
N ALA A 564 -23.99 -5.20 7.06
CA ALA A 564 -23.83 -5.50 8.48
C ALA A 564 -23.67 -7.00 8.64
N LEU A 565 -22.50 -7.45 9.09
CA LEU A 565 -22.13 -8.85 9.27
C LEU A 565 -21.88 -9.11 10.74
N GLU A 566 -22.70 -9.98 11.34
CA GLU A 566 -22.46 -10.52 12.66
C GLU A 566 -21.76 -11.87 12.54
N VAL A 567 -20.71 -12.07 13.34
CA VAL A 567 -19.89 -13.28 13.34
C VAL A 567 -19.76 -13.79 14.77
N ALA A 568 -19.88 -15.10 14.97
CA ALA A 568 -19.60 -15.78 16.23
C ALA A 568 -18.61 -16.92 16.01
N ARG A 569 -17.59 -16.97 16.87
CA ARG A 569 -16.63 -18.08 16.96
C ARG A 569 -16.26 -18.30 18.43
N ARG A 570 -15.95 -19.53 18.82
CA ARG A 570 -15.41 -19.79 20.16
C ARG A 570 -14.13 -18.97 20.35
N ILE A 571 -13.88 -18.49 21.57
CA ILE A 571 -12.65 -17.75 21.89
C ILE A 571 -11.41 -18.61 21.60
N ASP A 572 -11.52 -19.91 21.82
CA ASP A 572 -10.52 -20.91 21.51
C ASP A 572 -11.23 -22.17 20.99
N THR A 573 -10.98 -22.53 19.73
CA THR A 573 -11.50 -23.76 19.10
C THR A 573 -10.65 -24.96 19.44
N GLY A 574 -9.38 -24.75 19.80
CA GLY A 574 -8.38 -25.81 19.95
C GLY A 574 -7.80 -26.33 18.64
N SER A 575 -8.15 -25.73 17.50
CA SER A 575 -7.54 -26.05 16.20
C SER A 575 -6.09 -25.56 16.12
N GLU A 576 -5.26 -26.27 15.35
CA GLU A 576 -3.89 -25.84 15.04
C GLU A 576 -3.82 -24.76 13.95
N TYR A 577 -4.90 -24.62 13.17
CA TYR A 577 -5.03 -23.64 12.09
C TYR A 577 -5.53 -22.28 12.58
N ASP A 578 -6.24 -22.28 13.70
CA ASP A 578 -6.86 -21.09 14.27
C ASP A 578 -5.99 -20.31 15.24
N VAL A 579 -6.30 -19.02 15.40
CA VAL A 579 -5.72 -18.18 16.43
C VAL A 579 -6.73 -17.96 17.57
N PRO A 580 -6.39 -18.30 18.83
CA PRO A 580 -7.25 -17.97 19.98
C PRO A 580 -7.45 -16.46 20.11
N ILE A 581 -8.68 -16.02 20.35
CA ILE A 581 -9.05 -14.60 20.47
C ILE A 581 -8.66 -14.11 21.87
N ARG A 582 -7.51 -13.43 21.97
CA ARG A 582 -6.96 -12.92 23.24
C ARG A 582 -6.18 -11.62 23.05
N SER A 583 -5.93 -10.92 24.14
CA SER A 583 -5.17 -9.66 24.11
C SER A 583 -3.79 -9.85 23.48
N GLY A 584 -3.43 -8.93 22.57
CA GLY A 584 -2.18 -8.96 21.81
C GLY A 584 -2.23 -9.70 20.47
N VAL A 585 -3.35 -10.35 20.13
CA VAL A 585 -3.59 -10.85 18.76
C VAL A 585 -3.81 -9.67 17.81
N PHE A 586 -3.31 -9.80 16.58
CA PHE A 586 -3.53 -8.82 15.53
C PHE A 586 -4.62 -9.29 14.57
N MET A 587 -5.50 -8.36 14.23
CA MET A 587 -6.59 -8.50 13.28
C MET A 587 -6.32 -7.62 12.05
N ARG A 588 -6.71 -8.12 10.87
CA ARG A 588 -6.84 -7.37 9.62
C ARG A 588 -8.18 -7.67 8.98
N VAL A 589 -8.74 -6.70 8.28
CA VAL A 589 -10.05 -6.81 7.63
C VAL A 589 -9.99 -6.33 6.20
N ALA A 590 -10.81 -6.93 5.34
CA ALA A 590 -10.87 -6.60 3.92
C ALA A 590 -12.28 -6.83 3.37
N ALA A 591 -12.84 -5.82 2.69
CA ALA A 591 -14.10 -5.91 1.95
C ALA A 591 -13.84 -6.13 0.45
N PHE A 592 -14.74 -6.85 -0.22
CA PHE A 592 -14.72 -7.11 -1.65
C PHE A 592 -16.08 -6.72 -2.23
N ASP A 593 -16.09 -5.81 -3.21
CA ASP A 593 -17.27 -5.42 -3.99
C ASP A 593 -17.22 -6.16 -5.33
N HIS A 594 -18.10 -7.15 -5.48
CA HIS A 594 -18.23 -8.07 -6.62
C HIS A 594 -16.93 -8.52 -7.32
N SER A 595 -15.85 -8.74 -6.54
CA SER A 595 -14.54 -9.10 -7.09
C SER A 595 -13.92 -10.33 -6.44
N GLN A 596 -13.20 -11.13 -7.21
CA GLN A 596 -12.60 -12.39 -6.76
C GLN A 596 -11.48 -12.15 -5.75
N ILE A 597 -10.56 -11.22 -6.07
CA ILE A 597 -9.33 -10.99 -5.31
C ILE A 597 -9.01 -9.50 -5.08
N ARG A 598 -9.82 -8.57 -5.60
CA ARG A 598 -9.56 -7.12 -5.53
C ARG A 598 -10.19 -6.51 -4.29
N HIS A 599 -9.82 -7.06 -3.14
CA HIS A 599 -10.28 -6.54 -1.86
C HIS A 599 -9.60 -5.24 -1.47
N THR A 600 -10.29 -4.48 -0.62
CA THR A 600 -9.70 -3.34 0.08
C THR A 600 -8.63 -3.81 1.08
N ARG A 601 -7.73 -2.91 1.48
CA ARG A 601 -6.66 -3.18 2.43
C ARG A 601 -6.32 -1.97 3.28
N HIS A 602 -5.70 -2.23 4.43
CA HIS A 602 -5.13 -1.22 5.32
C HIS A 602 -3.76 -1.67 5.81
N VAL A 603 -2.83 -0.74 6.00
CA VAL A 603 -1.42 -1.06 6.30
C VAL A 603 -1.22 -1.50 7.75
N ARG A 604 -1.77 -0.74 8.69
CA ARG A 604 -1.56 -0.92 10.13
C ARG A 604 -2.46 -2.03 10.66
N PRO A 605 -2.00 -2.87 11.60
CA PRO A 605 -2.80 -3.94 12.17
C PRO A 605 -3.72 -3.38 13.26
N ILE A 606 -4.79 -4.10 13.55
CA ILE A 606 -5.67 -3.83 14.69
C ILE A 606 -5.27 -4.79 15.80
N ARG A 607 -4.85 -4.29 16.95
CA ARG A 607 -4.51 -5.13 18.10
C ARG A 607 -5.75 -5.38 18.96
N LEU A 608 -6.06 -6.64 19.21
CA LEU A 608 -7.15 -7.01 20.10
C LEU A 608 -6.75 -6.80 21.57
N GLU A 609 -7.66 -6.26 22.36
CA GLU A 609 -7.59 -6.18 23.82
C GLU A 609 -8.89 -6.78 24.38
N VAL A 610 -8.78 -7.95 25.02
CA VAL A 610 -9.91 -8.74 25.51
C VAL A 610 -10.04 -8.58 27.02
N GLU A 611 -11.26 -8.34 27.52
CA GLU A 611 -11.57 -8.07 28.93
C GLU A 611 -11.63 -9.29 29.86
#